data_AF-A0A7W3Y6T3-F1
#
_entry.id   AF-A0A7W3Y6T3-F1
#
_cell.length_a   1.000
_cell.length_b   1.000
_cell.length_c   1.000
_cell.angle_alpha   90.00
_cell.angle_beta   90.00
_cell.angle_gamma   90.00
#
_symmetry.space_group_name_H-M   'P 1'
#
loop_
_entity.id
_entity.type
_entity.pdbx_description
1 polymer ?
#
loop_
_entity_poly.entity_id
_entity_poly.type
_entity_poly.pdbx_seq_one_letter_code
_entity_poly.pdbx_strand_id
1 'polypeptide(L)'
;MNLIYARSAATASAFARDEALMPGDWKWIQDADTIRQYPRAHIFKLPRWQENPHREWIDAAMQRAADAHRLGMLTDLEKGNDTLGISGA
;
A
#
# COMPACT_ATOMS: atom_id res chain seq x y z
N MET A 1 -8.63 7.44 -0.84
CA MET A 1 -8.28 6.22 -1.58
C MET A 1 -6.97 5.69 -1.06
N ASN A 2 -6.99 4.42 -0.66
CA ASN A 2 -5.89 3.70 -0.05
C ASN A 2 -5.53 2.49 -0.90
N LEU A 3 -4.28 2.36 -1.32
CA LEU A 3 -3.79 1.23 -2.06
C LEU A 3 -3.07 0.29 -1.11
N ILE A 4 -3.52 -0.95 -1.03
CA ILE A 4 -2.98 -1.94 -0.12
C ILE A 4 -2.22 -2.93 -0.96
N TYR A 5 -0.92 -3.00 -0.79
CA TYR A 5 -0.17 -4.13 -1.25
C TYR A 5 -0.38 -5.31 -0.31
N ALA A 6 -0.67 -6.49 -0.87
CA ALA A 6 -0.65 -7.73 -0.14
C ALA A 6 -0.39 -8.92 -1.08
N ARG A 7 0.01 -10.06 -0.52
CA ARG A 7 0.20 -11.32 -1.26
C ARG A 7 -1.07 -11.86 -1.92
N SER A 8 -2.25 -11.44 -1.46
CA SER A 8 -3.54 -11.85 -2.00
C SER A 8 -4.62 -10.82 -1.68
N ALA A 9 -5.69 -10.82 -2.49
CA ALA A 9 -6.88 -10.01 -2.24
C ALA A 9 -7.47 -10.25 -0.84
N ALA A 10 -7.44 -11.50 -0.36
CA ALA A 10 -7.96 -11.85 0.96
C ALA A 10 -7.18 -11.17 2.09
N THR A 11 -5.85 -11.13 1.98
CA THR A 11 -4.99 -10.45 2.94
C THR A 11 -5.19 -8.93 2.90
N ALA A 12 -5.30 -8.34 1.70
CA ALA A 12 -5.59 -6.90 1.57
C ALA A 12 -6.96 -6.54 2.18
N SER A 13 -7.97 -7.38 1.95
CA SER A 13 -9.32 -7.19 2.50
C SER A 13 -9.35 -7.32 4.03
N ALA A 14 -8.64 -8.31 4.58
CA ALA A 14 -8.51 -8.48 6.03
C ALA A 14 -7.87 -7.25 6.68
N PHE A 15 -6.75 -6.76 6.12
CA PHE A 15 -6.10 -5.53 6.59
C PHE A 15 -7.02 -4.31 6.46
N ALA A 16 -7.71 -4.15 5.33
CA ALA A 16 -8.65 -3.05 5.15
C ALA A 16 -9.76 -3.06 6.21
N ARG A 17 -10.26 -4.24 6.57
CA ARG A 17 -11.25 -4.40 7.63
C ARG A 17 -10.67 -4.05 9.00
N ASP A 18 -9.46 -4.50 9.30
CA ASP A 18 -8.80 -4.28 10.59
C ASP A 18 -8.46 -2.79 10.79
N GLU A 19 -8.10 -2.07 9.73
CA GLU A 19 -7.91 -0.61 9.70
C GLU A 19 -9.23 0.19 9.53
N ALA A 20 -10.38 -0.49 9.57
CA ALA A 20 -11.72 0.10 9.40
C ALA A 20 -11.89 0.94 8.10
N LEU A 21 -11.18 0.57 7.02
CA LEU A 21 -11.29 1.22 5.71
C LEU A 21 -12.62 0.84 5.05
N MET A 22 -13.39 1.86 4.64
CA MET A 22 -14.68 1.67 4.00
C MET A 22 -14.54 1.01 2.61
N PRO A 23 -15.50 0.16 2.19
CA PRO A 23 -15.56 -0.32 0.81
C PRO A 23 -15.56 0.84 -0.19
N GLY A 24 -14.65 0.80 -1.18
CA GLY A 24 -14.48 1.86 -2.17
C GLY A 24 -13.45 2.93 -1.80
N ASP A 25 -13.01 3.00 -0.54
CA ASP A 25 -11.87 3.84 -0.15
C ASP A 25 -10.54 3.08 -0.17
N TRP A 26 -10.54 1.82 -0.59
CA TRP A 26 -9.31 1.05 -0.78
C TRP A 26 -9.32 0.17 -2.03
N LYS A 27 -8.11 -0.17 -2.51
CA LYS A 27 -7.90 -1.11 -3.62
C LYS A 27 -6.64 -1.95 -3.40
N TRP A 28 -6.71 -3.24 -3.74
CA TRP A 28 -5.55 -4.11 -3.70
C TRP A 28 -4.60 -3.81 -4.87
N ILE A 29 -3.30 -3.69 -4.58
CA ILE A 29 -2.26 -3.47 -5.60
C ILE A 29 -1.82 -4.83 -6.15
N GLN A 30 -2.22 -5.10 -7.39
CA GLN A 30 -1.76 -6.28 -8.15
C GLN A 30 -0.55 -5.95 -9.03
N ASP A 31 -0.55 -4.73 -9.57
CA ASP A 31 0.38 -4.29 -10.60
C ASP A 31 0.49 -2.75 -10.63
N ALA A 32 1.41 -2.27 -11.46
CA ALA A 32 1.74 -0.85 -11.58
C ALA A 32 0.59 0.02 -12.09
N ASP A 33 -0.38 -0.54 -12.82
CA ASP A 33 -1.52 0.20 -13.35
C ASP A 33 -2.42 0.73 -12.24
N THR A 34 -2.55 -0.02 -11.14
CA THR A 34 -3.29 0.44 -9.96
C THR A 34 -2.72 1.73 -9.38
N ILE A 35 -1.38 1.87 -9.35
CA ILE A 35 -0.72 3.12 -8.92
C ILE A 35 -0.98 4.24 -9.94
N ARG A 36 -0.94 3.94 -11.24
CA ARG A 36 -1.15 4.94 -12.30
C ARG A 36 -2.58 5.48 -12.33
N GLN A 37 -3.58 4.64 -12.01
CA GLN A 37 -4.98 5.05 -11.87
C GLN A 37 -5.19 5.94 -10.65
N TYR A 38 -4.46 5.69 -9.56
CA TYR A 38 -4.62 6.40 -8.29
C TYR A 38 -3.28 6.97 -7.81
N PRO A 39 -2.65 7.90 -8.56
CA PRO A 39 -1.30 8.37 -8.27
C PRO A 39 -1.20 9.22 -7.00
N ARG A 40 -2.34 9.58 -6.40
CA ARG A 40 -2.47 10.34 -5.14
C ARG A 40 -2.93 9.52 -3.93
N ALA A 41 -3.11 8.22 -4.11
CA ALA A 41 -3.57 7.39 -3.02
C ALA A 41 -2.48 7.17 -1.98
N HIS A 42 -2.91 6.92 -0.73
CA HIS A 42 -2.03 6.46 0.33
C HIS A 42 -1.69 4.99 0.07
N ILE A 43 -0.46 4.57 0.31
CA ILE A 43 0.00 3.21 0.01
C ILE A 43 0.39 2.50 1.30
N PHE A 44 -0.21 1.34 1.55
CA PHE A 44 0.17 0.43 2.64
C PHE A 44 0.92 -0.77 2.07
N LYS A 45 2.18 -0.94 2.47
CA LYS A 45 3.02 -2.10 2.10
C LYS A 45 2.98 -3.14 3.21
N LEU A 46 2.20 -4.20 3.04
CA LEU A 46 2.23 -5.33 3.98
C LEU A 46 3.53 -6.15 3.86
N PRO A 47 3.86 -6.97 4.88
CA PRO A 47 5.04 -7.84 4.88
C PRO A 47 5.22 -8.65 3.61
N ARG A 48 6.49 -8.92 3.28
CA ARG A 48 6.91 -9.65 2.06
C ARG A 48 6.60 -8.85 0.79
N TRP A 49 6.78 -7.53 0.86
CA TRP A 49 6.78 -6.66 -0.32
C TRP A 49 7.82 -7.12 -1.33
N GLN A 50 8.98 -7.53 -0.83
CA GLN A 50 10.12 -7.99 -1.62
C GLN A 50 9.80 -9.23 -2.45
N GLU A 51 8.82 -10.05 -2.06
CA GLU A 51 8.44 -11.29 -2.76
C GLU A 51 7.47 -11.03 -3.93
N ASN A 52 7.03 -9.79 -4.19
CA ASN A 52 6.13 -9.55 -5.31
C ASN A 52 6.84 -9.74 -6.66
N PRO A 53 6.30 -10.58 -7.57
CA PRO A 53 6.88 -10.75 -8.90
C PRO A 53 6.83 -9.48 -9.76
N HIS A 54 5.91 -8.57 -9.47
CA HIS A 54 5.75 -7.28 -10.16
C HIS A 54 6.31 -6.09 -9.37
N ARG A 55 7.07 -6.34 -8.29
CA ARG A 55 7.60 -5.30 -7.39
C ARG A 55 8.26 -4.16 -8.14
N GLU A 56 9.19 -4.48 -9.05
CA GLU A 56 10.01 -3.46 -9.73
C GLU A 56 9.14 -2.49 -10.54
N TRP A 57 8.10 -2.99 -11.21
CA TRP A 57 7.19 -2.13 -11.96
C TRP A 57 6.31 -1.26 -11.06
N ILE A 58 5.88 -1.80 -9.91
CA ILE A 58 5.09 -1.05 -8.95
C ILE A 58 5.96 0.02 -8.26
N ASP A 59 7.17 -0.34 -7.83
CA ASP A 59 8.16 0.60 -7.26
C ASP A 59 8.48 1.72 -8.27
N ALA A 60 8.68 1.40 -9.54
CA ALA A 60 8.89 2.41 -10.58
C ALA A 60 7.67 3.32 -10.79
N ALA A 61 6.45 2.79 -10.70
CA ALA A 61 5.24 3.60 -10.80
C ALA A 61 5.05 4.51 -9.58
N MET A 62 5.37 4.02 -8.38
CA MET A 62 5.37 4.81 -7.15
C MET A 62 6.43 5.92 -7.21
N GLN A 63 7.64 5.61 -7.67
CA GLN A 63 8.71 6.61 -7.82
C GLN A 63 8.28 7.73 -8.77
N ARG A 64 7.72 7.39 -9.94
CA ARG A 64 7.20 8.40 -10.87
C ARG A 64 6.08 9.25 -10.25
N ALA A 65 5.20 8.65 -9.45
CA ALA A 65 4.16 9.39 -8.76
C ALA A 65 4.74 10.32 -7.67
N ALA A 66 5.81 9.89 -6.98
CA ALA A 66 6.52 10.69 -5.99
C ALA A 66 7.26 11.86 -6.65
N ASP A 67 7.98 11.62 -7.75
CA ASP A 67 8.69 12.64 -8.53
C ASP A 67 7.72 13.70 -9.07
N ALA A 68 6.49 13.30 -9.40
CA ALA A 68 5.43 14.21 -9.82
C ALA A 68 4.75 14.95 -8.65
N HIS A 69 5.21 14.77 -7.40
CA HIS A 69 4.57 15.25 -6.17
C HIS A 69 3.08 14.86 -6.06
N ARG A 70 2.71 13.72 -6.65
CA ARG A 70 1.35 13.21 -6.63
C ARG A 70 1.19 12.15 -5.55
N LEU A 71 2.24 11.38 -5.26
CA LEU A 71 2.15 10.27 -4.33
C LEU A 71 1.68 10.75 -2.95
N GLY A 72 0.65 10.08 -2.42
CA GLY A 72 0.19 10.31 -1.06
C GLY A 72 1.14 9.68 -0.03
N MET A 73 0.67 9.52 1.21
CA MET A 73 1.43 8.88 2.27
C MET A 73 1.80 7.44 1.91
N LEU A 74 3.06 7.04 2.15
CA LEU A 74 3.52 5.66 2.02
C LEU A 74 3.83 5.10 3.41
N THR A 75 3.10 4.05 3.79
CA THR A 75 3.24 3.34 5.05
C THR A 75 3.81 1.96 4.79
N ASP A 76 5.00 1.70 5.33
CA ASP A 76 5.66 0.39 5.23
C ASP A 76 5.45 -0.41 6.52
N LEU A 77 4.74 -1.54 6.41
CA LEU A 77 4.44 -2.45 7.51
C LEU A 77 5.35 -3.68 7.51
N GLU A 78 6.39 -3.75 6.65
CA GLU A 78 7.39 -4.85 6.72
C GLU A 78 8.15 -4.83 8.06
N LYS A 79 8.27 -3.67 8.69
CA LYS A 79 8.90 -3.51 10.01
C LYS A 79 8.00 -3.85 11.21
N GLY A 80 6.74 -4.21 10.98
CA GLY A 80 5.72 -4.41 12.03
C GLY A 80 5.83 -5.69 12.87
N ASN A 81 6.96 -6.40 12.84
CA ASN A 81 7.22 -7.47 13.83
C ASN A 81 7.90 -6.94 15.11
N ASP A 82 8.18 -5.64 15.19
CA ASP A 82 8.53 -4.98 16.46
C ASP A 82 7.61 -3.78 16.66
N THR A 83 6.79 -3.86 17.71
CA THR A 83 6.02 -2.75 18.31
C THR A 83 4.76 -2.29 17.57
N LEU A 84 3.63 -2.90 17.96
CA LEU A 84 2.41 -2.13 18.29
C LEU A 84 2.78 -1.06 19.33
N GLY A 85 3.29 0.08 18.88
CA GLY A 85 3.58 1.26 19.69
C GLY A 85 2.52 2.31 19.45
N ILE A 86 1.47 2.26 20.25
CA ILE A 86 0.42 3.28 20.35
C ILE A 86 1.03 4.52 21.03
N SER A 87 0.60 5.72 20.60
CA SER A 87 0.77 7.05 21.23
C SER A 87 2.06 7.79 20.84
N GLY A 88 2.06 9.05 20.39
CA GLY A 88 1.13 10.14 20.63
C GLY A 88 1.72 11.10 21.66
N ALA A 89 2.40 12.16 21.18
CA ALA A 89 2.61 13.47 21.83
C ALA A 89 3.52 14.33 20.95
#